data_AF-A0A534B748-F1
#
_entry.id   AF-A0A534B748-F1
#
_cell.length_a   1.000
_cell.length_b   1.000
_cell.length_c   1.000
_cell.angle_alpha   90.00
_cell.angle_beta   90.00
_cell.angle_gamma   90.00
#
_symmetry.space_group_name_H-M   'P 1'
#
loop_
_entity.id
_entity.type
_entity.pdbx_description
1 polymer ?
#
loop_
_entity_poly.entity_id
_entity_poly.type
_entity_poly.pdbx_seq_one_letter_code
_entity_poly.pdbx_strand_id
1 'polypeptide(L)'
;MVGAIVSLVFVVAAAYAVTQVGGVITLLFIAAILFLAYRRLPLLSFTVTFTVLLAAYTLLGASSAPAGVWKGFLWMLLASLWLLNVRQLRTALITRPFMKAYLKLLPPMSQTEREALEAGTVWWDGELFTGAPQWSKLLSAKPPRLSAEEQAFLDGPCEELCRMLDDW
;
A
#
# COMPACT_ATOMS: atom_id res chain seq x y z
N MET A 1 -33.00 17.50 24.65
CA MET A 1 -32.49 18.86 24.98
C MET A 1 -30.99 18.84 25.33
N VAL A 2 -30.52 17.93 26.18
CA VAL A 2 -29.08 17.80 26.54
C VAL A 2 -28.17 17.57 25.33
N GLY A 3 -28.55 16.70 24.39
CA GLY A 3 -27.75 16.44 23.18
C GLY A 3 -27.54 17.68 22.29
N ALA A 4 -28.57 18.51 22.12
CA ALA A 4 -28.47 19.74 21.32
C ALA A 4 -27.55 20.79 21.96
N ILE A 5 -27.57 20.89 23.29
CA ILE A 5 -26.69 21.79 24.05
C ILE A 5 -25.24 21.32 23.95
N VAL A 6 -24.99 20.01 24.09
CA VAL A 6 -23.65 19.42 23.94
C VAL A 6 -23.10 19.64 22.53
N SER A 7 -23.92 19.42 21.49
CA SER A 7 -23.53 19.67 20.11
C SER A 7 -23.20 21.15 19.86
N LEU A 8 -24.02 22.07 20.39
CA LEU A 8 -23.82 23.51 20.21
C LEU A 8 -22.57 24.01 20.95
N VAL A 9 -22.31 23.51 22.15
CA VAL A 9 -21.06 23.77 22.89
C VAL A 9 -19.85 23.23 22.15
N PHE A 10 -19.93 22.03 21.55
CA PHE A 10 -18.86 21.47 20.72
C PHE A 10 -18.58 22.33 19.48
N VAL A 11 -19.63 22.79 18.80
CA VAL A 11 -19.50 23.64 17.61
C VAL A 11 -18.88 24.99 17.96
N VAL A 12 -19.30 25.61 19.07
CA VAL A 12 -18.75 26.89 19.54
C VAL A 12 -17.30 26.73 20.01
N ALA A 13 -16.98 25.65 20.73
CA ALA A 13 -15.61 25.34 21.16
C ALA A 13 -14.70 25.03 19.96
N ALA A 14 -15.20 24.32 18.94
CA ALA A 14 -14.49 24.08 17.70
C ALA A 14 -14.26 25.39 16.93
N ALA A 15 -15.27 26.25 16.81
CA ALA A 15 -15.14 27.57 16.20
C ALA A 15 -14.12 28.45 16.93
N TYR A 16 -14.13 28.44 18.26
CA TYR A 16 -13.14 29.15 19.09
C TYR A 16 -11.73 28.53 19.00
N ALA A 17 -11.61 27.22 18.85
CA ALA A 17 -10.32 26.58 18.62
C ALA A 17 -9.75 26.95 17.24
N VAL A 18 -10.61 27.09 16.22
CA VAL A 18 -10.22 27.50 14.86
C VAL A 18 -9.74 28.95 14.80
N THR A 19 -10.22 29.84 15.70
CA THR A 19 -9.71 31.22 15.77
C THR A 19 -8.34 31.34 16.42
N GLN A 20 -7.88 30.29 17.11
CA GLN A 20 -6.51 30.22 17.66
C GLN A 20 -5.52 29.78 16.59
N VAL A 21 -4.33 30.38 16.57
CA VAL A 21 -3.24 30.03 15.63
C VAL A 21 -2.95 28.52 15.62
N GLY A 22 -3.06 27.85 16.78
CA GLY A 22 -2.91 26.40 16.88
C GLY A 22 -3.97 25.58 16.14
N GLY A 23 -5.23 26.03 16.12
CA GLY A 23 -6.32 25.33 15.43
C GLY A 23 -6.25 25.43 13.91
N VAL A 24 -5.74 26.54 13.39
CA VAL A 24 -5.46 26.67 11.95
C VAL A 24 -4.38 25.68 11.52
N ILE A 25 -3.33 25.52 12.34
CA ILE A 25 -2.23 24.59 12.04
C ILE A 25 -2.69 23.13 12.09
N THR A 26 -3.58 22.75 13.03
CA THR A 26 -4.12 21.38 13.07
C THR A 26 -5.01 21.07 11.87
N LEU A 27 -5.82 22.04 11.41
CA LEU A 27 -6.60 21.87 10.18
C LEU A 27 -5.69 21.73 8.95
N LEU A 28 -4.65 22.57 8.84
CA LEU A 28 -3.64 22.44 7.78
C LEU A 28 -2.92 21.09 7.82
N PHE A 29 -2.64 20.58 9.02
CA PHE A 29 -2.03 19.28 9.22
C PHE A 29 -2.91 18.13 8.72
N ILE A 30 -4.20 18.14 9.08
CA ILE A 30 -5.15 17.14 8.59
C ILE A 30 -5.28 17.22 7.06
N ALA A 31 -5.44 18.43 6.52
CA ALA A 31 -5.54 18.64 5.06
C ALA A 31 -4.28 18.15 4.32
N ALA A 32 -3.09 18.45 4.86
CA ALA A 32 -1.83 18.02 4.28
C ALA A 32 -1.69 16.50 4.29
N ILE A 33 -2.04 15.81 5.38
CA ILE A 33 -2.05 14.34 5.42
C ILE A 33 -2.97 13.76 4.35
N LEU A 34 -4.21 14.27 4.27
CA LEU A 34 -5.19 13.78 3.29
C LEU A 34 -4.70 13.98 1.86
N PHE A 35 -4.10 15.13 1.57
CA PHE A 35 -3.52 15.42 0.26
C PHE A 35 -2.35 14.50 -0.08
N LEU A 36 -1.40 14.32 0.85
CA LEU A 36 -0.25 13.43 0.68
C LEU A 36 -0.68 11.97 0.49
N ALA A 37 -1.70 11.54 1.24
CA ALA A 37 -2.29 10.19 1.13
C ALA A 37 -2.98 9.99 -0.22
N TYR A 38 -3.74 10.98 -0.69
CA TYR A 38 -4.38 10.96 -2.00
C TYR A 38 -3.35 10.85 -3.13
N ARG A 39 -2.24 11.56 -3.02
CA ARG A 39 -1.12 11.52 -3.98
C ARG A 39 -0.22 10.29 -3.84
N ARG A 40 -0.47 9.39 -2.87
CA ARG A 40 0.35 8.19 -2.60
C ARG A 40 1.85 8.47 -2.49
N LEU A 41 2.21 9.59 -1.85
CA LEU A 41 3.60 10.04 -1.76
C LEU A 41 4.43 9.19 -0.77
N PRO A 42 5.77 9.15 -0.90
CA PRO A 42 6.63 8.37 -0.03
C PRO A 42 6.63 8.90 1.42
N LEU A 43 7.05 8.05 2.36
CA LEU A 43 7.14 8.36 3.81
C LEU A 43 7.95 9.63 4.10
N LEU A 44 8.95 9.95 3.25
CA LEU A 44 9.72 11.18 3.31
C LEU A 44 8.85 12.44 3.20
N SER A 45 7.87 12.45 2.30
CA SER A 45 7.00 13.61 2.10
C SER A 45 6.11 13.86 3.33
N PHE A 46 5.66 12.79 3.99
CA PHE A 46 4.92 12.88 5.26
C PHE A 46 5.79 13.40 6.40
N THR A 47 7.02 12.89 6.55
CA THR A 47 7.95 13.34 7.60
C THR A 47 8.36 14.79 7.44
N VAL A 48 8.67 15.23 6.21
CA VAL A 48 9.00 16.63 5.92
C VAL A 48 7.83 17.55 6.23
N THR A 49 6.63 17.19 5.78
CA THR A 49 5.41 17.99 6.02
C THR A 49 5.08 18.09 7.51
N PHE A 50 5.19 16.98 8.26
CA PHE A 50 5.03 16.98 9.72
C PHE A 50 6.08 17.87 10.39
N THR A 51 7.33 17.83 9.92
CA THR A 51 8.42 18.66 10.45
C THR A 51 8.13 20.15 10.26
N VAL A 52 7.74 20.56 9.06
CA VAL A 52 7.44 21.97 8.74
C VAL A 52 6.26 22.49 9.57
N LEU A 53 5.19 21.71 9.66
CA LEU A 53 4.00 22.11 10.41
C LEU A 53 4.23 22.11 11.92
N LEU A 54 5.00 21.15 12.45
CA LEU A 54 5.37 21.15 13.87
C LEU A 54 6.30 22.32 14.20
N ALA A 55 7.27 22.63 13.34
CA ALA A 55 8.13 23.79 13.50
C ALA A 55 7.32 25.09 13.51
N ALA A 56 6.39 25.26 12.56
CA ALA A 56 5.47 26.39 12.52
C ALA A 56 4.61 26.47 13.79
N TYR A 57 4.10 25.34 14.28
CA TYR A 57 3.35 25.25 15.54
C TYR A 57 4.19 25.67 16.76
N THR A 58 5.47 25.30 16.79
CA THR A 58 6.37 25.65 17.90
C THR A 58 6.76 27.13 17.92
N LEU A 59 6.92 27.75 16.74
CA LEU A 59 7.39 29.13 16.58
C LEU A 59 6.25 30.15 16.59
N LEU A 60 5.12 29.85 15.94
CA LEU A 60 3.98 30.77 15.78
C LEU A 60 2.88 30.54 16.84
N GLY A 61 2.88 29.38 17.51
CA GLY A 61 1.95 29.07 18.57
C GLY A 61 2.22 29.92 19.80
N ALA A 62 1.50 31.04 19.92
CA ALA A 62 1.55 31.95 21.06
C ALA A 62 1.47 31.20 22.39
N SER A 63 2.26 31.67 23.35
CA SER A 63 2.60 31.08 24.65
C SER A 63 1.45 30.98 25.67
N SER A 64 0.23 30.62 25.25
CA SER A 64 -0.85 30.22 26.17
C SER A 64 -0.65 28.75 26.59
N ALA A 65 -0.28 28.55 27.85
CA ALA A 65 0.05 27.29 28.55
C ALA A 65 -1.03 26.17 28.46
N PRO A 66 -0.80 24.90 28.89
CA PRO A 66 0.43 24.23 29.35
C PRO A 66 0.80 23.08 28.37
N ALA A 67 1.33 23.41 27.20
CA ALA A 67 1.54 22.41 26.14
C ALA A 67 2.96 21.80 26.09
N GLY A 68 3.76 21.90 27.16
CA GLY A 68 5.13 21.36 27.17
C GLY A 68 5.17 19.85 26.91
N VAL A 69 4.33 19.09 27.64
CA VAL A 69 4.23 17.63 27.50
C VAL A 69 3.68 17.25 26.13
N TRP A 70 2.65 17.95 25.65
CA TRP A 70 2.07 17.69 24.33
C TRP A 70 3.06 17.99 23.19
N LYS A 71 3.77 19.13 23.25
CA LYS A 71 4.84 19.46 22.32
C LYS A 71 5.95 18.41 22.37
N GLY A 72 6.37 17.99 23.57
CA GLY A 72 7.36 16.92 23.75
C GLY A 72 6.92 15.60 23.12
N PHE A 73 5.66 15.20 23.31
CA PHE A 73 5.08 14.03 22.66
C PHE A 73 5.12 14.13 21.13
N LEU A 74 4.76 15.28 20.56
CA LEU A 74 4.81 15.49 19.10
C LEU A 74 6.24 15.44 18.55
N TRP A 75 7.23 15.97 19.28
CA TRP A 75 8.64 15.86 18.91
C TRP A 75 9.16 14.42 19.00
N MET A 76 8.74 13.67 20.03
CA MET A 76 9.05 12.24 20.15
C MET A 76 8.45 11.44 18.98
N LEU A 77 7.21 11.74 18.59
CA LEU A 77 6.57 11.14 17.41
C LEU A 77 7.35 11.46 16.14
N LEU A 78 7.76 12.73 15.94
CA LEU A 78 8.57 13.14 14.79
C LEU A 78 9.91 12.39 14.74
N ALA A 79 10.59 12.25 15.90
CA ALA A 79 11.84 11.50 16.00
C ALA A 79 11.64 10.02 15.61
N SER A 80 10.55 9.41 16.08
CA SER A 80 10.17 8.04 15.69
C SER A 80 9.91 7.92 14.19
N LEU A 81 9.19 8.87 13.57
CA LEU A 81 8.95 8.87 12.13
C LEU A 81 10.24 9.00 11.31
N TRP A 82 11.17 9.85 11.74
CA TRP A 82 12.50 9.96 11.12
C TRP A 82 13.31 8.67 11.27
N LEU A 83 13.25 8.03 12.44
CA LEU A 83 13.88 6.75 12.69
C LEU A 83 13.31 5.64 11.77
N LEU A 84 12.01 5.63 11.54
CA LEU A 84 11.33 4.73 10.59
C LEU A 84 11.64 5.02 9.12
N ASN A 85 12.22 6.17 8.81
CA ASN A 85 12.67 6.50 7.46
C ASN A 85 13.93 5.71 7.06
N VAL A 86 14.70 5.25 8.05
CA VAL A 86 15.86 4.36 7.84
C VAL A 86 15.36 2.99 7.40
N ARG A 87 15.60 2.66 6.12
CA ARG A 87 15.10 1.43 5.47
C ARG A 87 15.47 0.17 6.25
N GLN A 88 16.70 0.07 6.73
CA GLN A 88 17.22 -1.09 7.45
C GLN A 88 16.40 -1.36 8.72
N LEU A 89 16.13 -0.30 9.48
CA LEU A 89 15.40 -0.40 10.73
C LEU A 89 13.92 -0.67 10.51
N ARG A 90 13.29 0.01 9.54
CA ARG A 90 11.90 -0.24 9.15
C ARG A 90 11.70 -1.68 8.73
N THR A 91 12.60 -2.22 7.92
CA THR A 91 12.53 -3.60 7.47
C THR A 91 12.75 -4.57 8.63
N ALA A 92 13.68 -4.30 9.54
CA ALA A 92 13.97 -5.17 10.69
C ALA A 92 12.84 -5.21 11.72
N LEU A 93 12.30 -4.04 12.10
CA LEU A 93 11.33 -3.90 13.20
C LEU A 93 9.88 -4.05 12.77
N ILE A 94 9.53 -3.65 11.54
CA ILE A 94 8.13 -3.65 11.08
C ILE A 94 7.93 -4.74 10.03
N THR A 95 8.63 -4.64 8.89
CA THR A 95 8.32 -5.48 7.73
C THR A 95 8.61 -6.96 7.96
N ARG A 96 9.78 -7.31 8.53
CA ARG A 96 10.17 -8.70 8.77
C ARG A 96 9.26 -9.45 9.75
N PRO A 97 8.95 -8.93 10.95
CA PRO A 97 8.05 -9.64 11.87
C PRO A 97 6.63 -9.72 11.33
N PHE A 98 6.14 -8.65 10.68
CA PHE A 98 4.84 -8.69 9.99
C PHE A 98 4.80 -9.78 8.93
N MET A 99 5.81 -9.83 8.05
CA MET A 99 5.90 -10.86 7.01
C MET A 99 5.98 -12.27 7.61
N LYS A 100 6.75 -12.47 8.68
CA LYS A 100 6.81 -13.77 9.39
C LYS A 100 5.46 -14.19 9.96
N ALA A 101 4.68 -13.26 10.50
CA ALA A 101 3.34 -13.55 10.99
C ALA A 101 2.37 -13.85 9.84
N TYR A 102 2.42 -13.04 8.77
CA TYR A 102 1.60 -13.21 7.58
C TYR A 102 1.86 -14.55 6.88
N LEU A 103 3.12 -14.94 6.73
CA LEU A 103 3.50 -16.24 6.15
C LEU A 103 2.96 -17.45 6.92
N LYS A 104 2.67 -17.30 8.23
CA LYS A 104 2.04 -18.37 9.02
C LYS A 104 0.54 -18.52 8.75
N LEU A 105 -0.10 -17.46 8.27
CA LEU A 105 -1.53 -17.46 7.95
C LEU A 105 -1.79 -17.99 6.53
N LEU A 106 -0.78 -17.94 5.66
CA LEU A 106 -0.89 -18.46 4.31
C LEU A 106 -0.85 -20.00 4.35
N PRO A 107 -1.78 -20.68 3.67
CA PRO A 107 -1.69 -22.12 3.51
C PRO A 107 -0.39 -22.46 2.75
N PRO A 108 0.30 -23.55 3.11
CA PRO A 108 1.42 -24.03 2.32
C PRO A 108 0.91 -24.39 0.92
N MET A 109 1.63 -23.97 -0.12
CA MET A 109 1.33 -24.40 -1.50
C MET A 109 1.27 -25.92 -1.56
N SER A 110 0.21 -26.43 -2.18
CA SER A 110 0.08 -27.86 -2.43
C SER A 110 1.15 -28.32 -3.42
N GLN A 111 1.48 -29.61 -3.39
CA GLN A 111 2.48 -30.17 -4.30
C GLN A 111 2.05 -30.00 -5.77
N THR A 112 0.76 -30.17 -6.06
CA THR A 112 0.20 -30.00 -7.41
C THR A 112 0.18 -28.54 -7.87
N GLU A 113 -0.08 -27.58 -6.97
CA GLU A 113 -0.05 -26.14 -7.28
C GLU A 113 1.38 -25.67 -7.55
N ARG A 114 2.35 -26.19 -6.80
CA ARG A 114 3.77 -25.95 -7.06
C ARG A 114 4.21 -26.54 -8.39
N GLU A 115 3.86 -27.80 -8.65
CA GLU A 115 4.18 -28.46 -9.93
C GLU A 115 3.53 -27.73 -11.10
N ALA A 116 2.30 -27.23 -10.97
CA ALA A 116 1.66 -26.43 -12.01
C ALA A 116 2.38 -25.09 -12.27
N LEU A 117 2.85 -24.41 -11.21
CA LEU A 117 3.61 -23.16 -11.33
C LEU A 117 5.05 -23.36 -11.83
N GLU A 118 5.68 -24.49 -11.51
CA GLU A 118 7.03 -24.84 -11.97
C GLU A 118 7.02 -25.43 -13.38
N ALA A 119 5.99 -26.20 -13.75
CA ALA A 119 5.79 -26.75 -15.09
C ALA A 119 5.30 -25.68 -16.08
N GLY A 120 4.57 -24.67 -15.60
CA GLY A 120 4.24 -23.49 -16.39
C GLY A 120 5.44 -22.55 -16.49
N THR A 121 6.00 -22.35 -17.69
CA THR A 121 6.90 -21.20 -17.89
C THR A 121 6.11 -19.94 -17.55
N VAL A 122 6.54 -19.23 -16.51
CA VAL A 122 5.91 -17.99 -16.04
C VAL A 122 6.04 -16.92 -17.13
N TRP A 123 5.13 -16.94 -18.10
CA TRP A 123 5.20 -16.13 -19.31
C TRP A 123 4.36 -14.86 -19.13
N TRP A 124 3.05 -14.96 -19.31
CA TRP A 124 2.13 -13.85 -19.12
C TRP A 124 1.71 -13.69 -17.66
N ASP A 125 1.45 -14.78 -16.95
CA ASP A 125 0.88 -14.72 -15.61
C ASP A 125 1.82 -14.07 -14.60
N GLY A 126 3.12 -14.38 -14.61
CA GLY A 126 4.04 -13.72 -13.66
C GLY A 126 4.31 -12.26 -13.96
N GLU A 127 4.25 -11.85 -15.23
CA GLU A 127 4.29 -10.44 -15.59
C GLU A 127 3.08 -9.69 -15.02
N LEU A 128 1.88 -10.26 -15.17
CA LEU A 128 0.65 -9.68 -14.64
C LEU A 128 0.64 -9.64 -13.10
N PHE A 129 1.14 -10.69 -12.43
CA PHE A 129 1.19 -10.74 -10.97
C PHE A 129 2.24 -9.80 -10.34
N THR A 130 3.12 -9.17 -11.13
CA THR A 130 4.04 -8.14 -10.60
C THR A 130 3.38 -6.81 -10.29
N GLY A 131 2.16 -6.56 -10.79
CA GLY A 131 1.44 -5.29 -10.63
C GLY A 131 1.97 -4.13 -11.49
N ALA A 132 3.07 -4.34 -12.22
CA ALA A 132 3.62 -3.39 -13.20
C ALA A 132 4.19 -4.14 -14.42
N PRO A 133 3.31 -4.77 -15.24
CA PRO A 133 3.74 -5.57 -16.39
C PRO A 133 4.44 -4.74 -17.47
N GLN A 134 5.47 -5.31 -18.09
CA GLN A 134 6.16 -4.78 -19.26
C GLN A 134 5.47 -5.23 -20.54
N TRP A 135 4.48 -4.44 -20.96
CA TRP A 135 3.65 -4.73 -22.13
C TRP A 135 4.44 -4.98 -23.43
N SER A 136 5.58 -4.31 -23.61
CA SER A 136 6.44 -4.51 -24.80
C SER A 136 6.97 -5.95 -24.89
N LYS A 137 7.33 -6.56 -23.76
CA LYS A 137 7.78 -7.95 -23.68
C LYS A 137 6.62 -8.90 -24.01
N LEU A 138 5.46 -8.69 -23.40
CA LEU A 138 4.27 -9.52 -23.62
C LEU A 138 3.79 -9.50 -25.08
N LEU A 139 3.83 -8.34 -25.74
CA LEU A 139 3.40 -8.18 -27.12
C LEU A 139 4.46 -8.61 -28.15
N SER A 140 5.72 -8.74 -27.73
CA SER A 140 6.81 -9.25 -28.60
C SER A 140 6.82 -10.77 -28.74
N ALA A 141 6.00 -11.45 -27.94
CA ALA A 141 5.74 -12.89 -28.00
C ALA A 141 5.35 -13.33 -29.42
N LYS A 142 6.15 -14.20 -30.04
CA LYS A 142 5.76 -14.83 -31.30
C LYS A 142 4.71 -15.92 -31.04
N PRO A 143 3.68 -16.05 -31.89
CA PRO A 143 2.76 -17.17 -31.79
C PRO A 143 3.54 -18.49 -31.91
N PRO A 144 3.30 -19.46 -31.01
CA PRO A 144 3.93 -20.77 -31.11
C PRO A 144 3.54 -21.39 -32.46
N ARG A 145 4.53 -21.92 -33.17
CA ARG A 145 4.32 -22.65 -34.42
C ARG A 145 4.56 -24.12 -34.14
N LEU A 146 3.62 -24.95 -34.53
CA LEU A 146 3.77 -26.39 -34.46
C LEU A 146 4.80 -26.84 -35.51
N SER A 147 5.62 -27.81 -35.13
CA SER A 147 6.45 -28.53 -36.09
C SER A 147 5.57 -29.35 -37.03
N ALA A 148 6.14 -29.78 -38.16
CA ALA A 148 5.41 -30.61 -39.12
C ALA A 148 4.97 -31.95 -38.50
N GLU A 149 5.77 -32.51 -37.59
CA GLU A 149 5.44 -33.76 -36.89
C GLU A 149 4.29 -33.56 -35.89
N GLU A 150 4.31 -32.48 -35.10
CA GLU A 150 3.22 -32.15 -34.17
C GLU A 150 1.91 -31.86 -34.92
N GLN A 151 1.98 -31.15 -36.04
CA GLN A 151 0.81 -30.87 -36.87
C GLN A 151 0.24 -32.16 -37.47
N ALA A 152 1.09 -33.05 -37.99
CA ALA A 152 0.66 -34.35 -38.51
C ALA A 152 0.06 -35.27 -37.43
N PHE A 153 0.56 -35.17 -36.19
CA PHE A 153 0.00 -35.89 -35.05
C PHE A 153 -1.40 -35.39 -34.67
N LEU A 154 -1.62 -34.07 -34.66
CA LEU A 154 -2.93 -33.48 -34.39
C LEU A 154 -3.93 -33.82 -35.50
N ASP A 155 -3.54 -33.65 -36.77
CA ASP A 155 -4.44 -33.83 -37.91
C ASP A 155 -4.78 -35.31 -38.21
N GLY A 156 -4.02 -36.26 -37.64
CA GLY A 156 -4.20 -37.70 -37.87
C GLY A 156 -4.61 -38.45 -36.59
N PRO A 157 -3.65 -38.97 -35.81
CA PRO A 157 -3.92 -39.76 -34.60
C PRO A 157 -4.88 -39.10 -33.60
N CYS A 158 -4.71 -37.81 -33.33
CA CYS A 158 -5.57 -37.10 -32.38
C CYS A 158 -7.01 -37.02 -32.91
N GLU A 159 -7.18 -36.68 -34.18
CA GLU A 159 -8.51 -36.55 -34.78
C GLU A 159 -9.23 -37.89 -34.95
N GLU A 160 -8.48 -38.97 -35.18
CA GLU A 160 -9.04 -40.33 -35.17
C GLU A 160 -9.54 -40.72 -33.79
N LEU A 161 -8.77 -40.42 -32.73
CA LEU A 161 -9.21 -40.65 -31.36
C LEU A 161 -10.48 -39.84 -31.04
N CYS A 162 -10.53 -38.55 -31.43
CA CYS A 162 -11.71 -37.72 -31.25
C CYS A 162 -12.95 -38.29 -31.97
N ARG A 163 -12.79 -38.92 -33.14
CA ARG A 163 -13.88 -39.62 -33.85
C ARG A 163 -14.34 -40.91 -33.17
N MET A 164 -13.46 -41.56 -32.40
CA MET A 164 -13.80 -42.78 -31.66
C MET A 164 -14.52 -42.49 -30.34
N LEU A 165 -14.40 -41.26 -29.83
CA LEU A 165 -15.12 -40.79 -28.65
C LEU A 165 -16.53 -40.34 -29.07
N ASP A 166 -17.55 -40.97 -28.50
CA ASP A 166 -18.95 -40.56 -28.65
C ASP A 166 -19.30 -39.65 -27.48
N ASP A 167 -19.01 -38.36 -27.62
CA ASP A 167 -19.19 -37.34 -26.57
C ASP A 167 -20.49 -36.52 -26.77
N TRP A 168 -21.56 -37.22 -27.18
CA TRP A 168 -22.96 -36.78 -27.13
C TRP A 168 -23.79 -37.77 -26.30
#